data_AF-A0A1E5A0C5-F1
#
_entry.id   AF-A0A1E5A0C5-F1
#
_cell.length_a   1.000
_cell.length_b   1.000
_cell.length_c   1.000
_cell.angle_alpha   90.00
_cell.angle_beta   90.00
_cell.angle_gamma   90.00
#
_symmetry.space_group_name_H-M   'P 1'
#
loop_
_entity.id
_entity.type
_entity.pdbx_description
1 polymer ?
#
loop_
_entity_poly.entity_id
_entity_poly.type
_entity_poly.pdbx_seq_one_letter_code
_entity_poly.pdbx_strand_id
1 'polypeptide(L)'
;MAETPFSSRDLRDALSAFATGVTIVTASDESGKPVGMTASSFNSVSMDPPLILWSVTKSALSASVFRSAAHFAVHILASDQVDLSNRFAKTGEDKFAGTAYTNDDNHVPILEHCACRFDCSAWAEYEGGDHWIIVGQIEQITRSNTEALVFSGGAYSTANPLRNIRPTAASGQISHSLPIDGLLIYNLSRAYRQMAAHFHKAVRDSGLSVPEWRLLASLHGGACHNLPDLATRTFIDPESLSDMVTSMEENGLCIVTDSNGELEVAGTSAGHDRVEHLIKLGQKQDALALDGADDNALSDLIKLLHRVVLNTDDSIQKV
;
A
#
# COMPACT_ATOMS: atom_id res chain seq x y z
N MET A 1 5.07 32.08 -17.17
CA MET A 1 4.63 31.47 -15.89
C MET A 1 5.79 31.59 -14.93
N ALA A 2 5.57 31.99 -13.68
CA ALA A 2 6.64 31.98 -12.68
C ALA A 2 7.14 30.54 -12.53
N GLU A 3 8.46 30.34 -12.50
CA GLU A 3 9.04 29.02 -12.23
C GLU A 3 8.57 28.56 -10.86
N THR A 4 7.92 27.40 -10.83
CA THR A 4 7.52 26.75 -9.59
C THR A 4 8.79 26.40 -8.81
N PRO A 5 8.91 26.75 -7.51
CA PRO A 5 10.15 26.58 -6.75
C PRO A 5 10.42 25.12 -6.34
N PHE A 6 9.75 24.15 -6.96
CA PHE A 6 9.83 22.73 -6.66
C PHE A 6 9.58 21.91 -7.93
N SER A 7 10.13 20.69 -7.98
CA SER A 7 9.95 19.76 -9.10
C SER A 7 8.61 19.04 -9.03
N SER A 8 8.21 18.40 -10.13
CA SER A 8 7.03 17.52 -10.15
C SER A 8 7.17 16.32 -9.22
N ARG A 9 8.40 15.87 -8.94
CA ARG A 9 8.68 14.78 -8.00
C ARG A 9 8.42 15.24 -6.57
N ASP A 10 8.96 16.39 -6.18
CA ASP A 10 8.73 16.98 -4.84
C ASP A 10 7.23 17.16 -4.56
N LEU A 11 6.47 17.63 -5.55
CA LEU A 11 5.02 17.78 -5.41
C LEU A 11 4.31 16.44 -5.23
N ARG A 12 4.67 15.42 -6.03
CA ARG A 12 4.08 14.08 -5.94
C ARG A 12 4.36 13.44 -4.59
N ASP A 13 5.60 13.55 -4.11
CA ASP A 13 6.02 12.99 -2.83
C ASP A 13 5.29 13.69 -1.68
N ALA A 14 5.16 15.01 -1.73
CA ALA A 14 4.39 15.77 -0.73
C ALA A 14 2.90 15.39 -0.74
N LEU A 15 2.29 15.21 -1.90
CA LEU A 15 0.88 14.78 -2.01
C LEU A 15 0.67 13.33 -1.50
N SER A 16 1.68 12.47 -1.65
CA SER A 16 1.62 11.08 -1.18
C SER A 16 1.54 10.95 0.35
N ALA A 17 1.81 12.03 1.09
CA ALA A 17 1.64 12.09 2.54
C ALA A 17 0.16 12.01 2.97
N PHE A 18 -0.77 12.34 2.08
CA PHE A 18 -2.20 12.14 2.31
C PHE A 18 -2.59 10.71 1.94
N ALA A 19 -2.72 9.84 2.94
CA ALA A 19 -3.17 8.47 2.73
C ALA A 19 -4.60 8.44 2.19
N THR A 20 -4.82 7.66 1.14
CA THR A 20 -6.13 7.52 0.47
C THR A 20 -6.55 6.06 0.40
N GLY A 21 -7.86 5.83 0.26
CA GLY A 21 -8.33 4.55 -0.27
C GLY A 21 -8.01 4.44 -1.75
N VAL A 22 -7.90 3.22 -2.26
CA VAL A 22 -7.73 2.97 -3.69
C VAL A 22 -9.07 2.72 -4.34
N THR A 23 -9.35 3.39 -5.46
CA THR A 23 -10.59 3.18 -6.21
C THR A 23 -10.34 2.76 -7.65
N ILE A 24 -11.29 2.04 -8.23
CA ILE A 24 -11.42 1.90 -9.69
C ILE A 24 -12.73 2.54 -10.12
N VAL A 25 -12.64 3.47 -11.07
CA VAL A 25 -13.81 4.06 -11.72
C VAL A 25 -14.06 3.34 -13.03
N THR A 26 -15.30 2.95 -13.28
CA THR A 26 -15.73 2.27 -14.50
C THR A 26 -16.88 3.00 -15.17
N ALA A 27 -16.93 2.90 -16.49
CA ALA A 27 -18.01 3.36 -17.35
C ALA A 27 -18.03 2.51 -18.62
N SER A 28 -18.99 2.75 -19.50
CA SER A 28 -19.03 2.17 -20.84
C SER A 28 -18.99 3.27 -21.89
N ASP A 29 -18.32 3.01 -23.01
CA ASP A 29 -18.39 3.90 -24.17
C ASP A 29 -19.74 3.78 -24.91
N GLU A 30 -19.93 4.60 -25.94
CA GLU A 30 -21.16 4.62 -26.74
C GLU A 30 -21.48 3.27 -27.42
N SER A 31 -20.48 2.40 -27.58
CA SER A 31 -20.65 1.05 -28.13
C SER A 31 -20.93 -0.02 -27.07
N GLY A 32 -20.99 0.37 -25.79
CA GLY A 32 -21.13 -0.53 -24.65
C GLY A 32 -19.82 -1.22 -24.26
N LYS A 33 -18.67 -0.78 -24.79
CA LYS A 33 -17.37 -1.35 -24.42
C LYS A 33 -16.96 -0.82 -23.03
N PRO A 34 -16.53 -1.70 -22.11
CA PRO A 34 -16.16 -1.29 -20.77
C PRO A 34 -14.85 -0.47 -20.77
N VAL A 35 -14.81 0.59 -19.98
CA VAL A 35 -13.60 1.34 -19.64
C VAL A 35 -13.45 1.42 -18.14
N GLY A 36 -12.19 1.47 -17.68
CA GLY A 36 -11.90 1.57 -16.27
C GLY A 36 -10.51 2.12 -15.99
N MET A 37 -10.38 2.79 -14.85
CA MET A 37 -9.09 3.28 -14.38
C MET A 37 -9.00 3.31 -12.86
N THR A 38 -7.82 3.00 -12.35
CA THR A 38 -7.48 3.20 -10.95
C THR A 38 -7.36 4.71 -10.68
N ALA A 39 -7.97 5.17 -9.58
CA ALA A 39 -7.92 6.54 -9.13
C ALA A 39 -7.79 6.61 -7.59
N SER A 40 -6.86 7.44 -7.12
CA SER A 40 -6.71 7.82 -5.70
C SER A 40 -7.18 9.25 -5.43
N SER A 41 -7.67 9.95 -6.46
CA SER A 41 -8.19 11.33 -6.38
C SER A 41 -9.64 11.42 -5.89
N PHE A 42 -10.27 10.28 -5.58
CA PHE A 42 -11.64 10.20 -5.10
C PHE A 42 -11.84 10.91 -3.75
N ASN A 43 -12.95 11.63 -3.59
CA ASN A 43 -13.37 12.18 -2.30
C ASN A 43 -14.89 12.44 -2.25
N SER A 44 -15.43 12.56 -1.03
CA SER A 44 -16.81 13.01 -0.80
C SER A 44 -16.94 14.52 -0.92
N VAL A 45 -18.06 15.00 -1.46
CA VAL A 45 -18.33 16.43 -1.67
C VAL A 45 -19.52 16.90 -0.85
N SER A 46 -20.65 16.18 -0.91
CA SER A 46 -21.90 16.61 -0.30
C SER A 46 -22.70 15.41 0.19
N MET A 47 -23.49 15.62 1.25
CA MET A 47 -24.44 14.63 1.76
C MET A 47 -25.84 14.80 1.17
N ASP A 48 -26.24 16.03 0.85
CA ASP A 48 -27.55 16.34 0.25
C ASP A 48 -27.43 17.50 -0.77
N PRO A 49 -27.50 17.22 -2.09
CA PRO A 49 -27.56 15.88 -2.68
C PRO A 49 -26.26 15.09 -2.40
N PRO A 50 -26.29 13.74 -2.43
CA PRO A 50 -25.12 12.92 -2.15
C PRO A 50 -24.13 12.97 -3.32
N LEU A 51 -23.06 13.76 -3.19
CA LEU A 51 -22.09 14.00 -4.26
C LEU A 51 -20.70 13.49 -3.87
N ILE A 52 -20.01 12.92 -4.86
CA ILE A 52 -18.59 12.58 -4.83
C ILE A 52 -17.87 13.27 -5.99
N LEU A 53 -16.54 13.33 -5.90
CA LEU A 53 -15.70 13.74 -7.01
C LEU A 53 -14.50 12.81 -7.17
N TRP A 54 -13.91 12.86 -8.35
CA TRP A 54 -12.61 12.29 -8.67
C TRP A 54 -12.02 13.01 -9.88
N SER A 55 -10.74 12.80 -10.16
CA SER A 55 -10.04 13.48 -11.26
C SER A 55 -9.43 12.50 -12.26
N VAL A 56 -9.65 12.75 -13.55
CA VAL A 56 -9.04 12.01 -14.67
C VAL A 56 -8.08 12.90 -15.44
N THR A 57 -6.87 12.41 -15.71
CA THR A 57 -5.88 13.18 -16.50
C THR A 57 -6.39 13.39 -17.92
N LYS A 58 -6.17 14.59 -18.47
CA LYS A 58 -6.56 14.95 -19.83
C LYS A 58 -5.90 14.05 -20.88
N SER A 59 -4.78 13.42 -20.55
CA SER A 59 -4.05 12.50 -21.45
C SER A 59 -4.56 11.05 -21.41
N ALA A 60 -5.50 10.69 -20.52
CA ALA A 60 -6.00 9.33 -20.42
C ALA A 60 -6.83 8.97 -21.66
N LEU A 61 -6.61 7.78 -22.22
CA LEU A 61 -7.37 7.27 -23.37
C LEU A 61 -8.87 7.16 -23.09
N SER A 62 -9.24 6.90 -21.83
CA SER A 62 -10.62 6.83 -21.35
C SER A 62 -11.22 8.18 -20.94
N ALA A 63 -10.47 9.29 -21.02
CA ALA A 63 -10.94 10.58 -20.54
C ALA A 63 -12.21 11.03 -21.27
N SER A 64 -12.28 10.88 -22.60
CA SER A 64 -13.48 11.24 -23.35
C SER A 64 -14.70 10.44 -22.92
N VAL A 65 -14.54 9.15 -22.64
CA VAL A 65 -15.63 8.26 -22.21
C VAL A 65 -16.18 8.69 -20.86
N PHE A 66 -15.32 8.94 -19.86
CA PHE A 66 -15.78 9.37 -18.54
C PHE A 66 -16.46 10.74 -18.55
N ARG A 67 -16.08 11.63 -19.48
CA ARG A 67 -16.69 12.95 -19.64
C ARG A 67 -18.06 12.92 -20.31
N SER A 68 -18.27 11.96 -21.24
CA SER A 68 -19.55 11.81 -21.94
C SER A 68 -20.50 10.80 -21.29
N ALA A 69 -20.00 9.97 -20.37
CA ALA A 69 -20.81 8.95 -19.70
C ALA A 69 -21.90 9.58 -18.83
N ALA A 70 -23.15 9.14 -19.03
CA ALA A 70 -24.27 9.54 -18.17
C ALA A 70 -24.21 8.87 -16.79
N HIS A 71 -23.66 7.66 -16.73
CA HIS A 71 -23.51 6.86 -15.51
C HIS A 71 -22.10 6.27 -15.41
N PHE A 72 -21.58 6.18 -14.19
CA PHE A 72 -20.31 5.54 -13.87
C PHE A 72 -20.37 4.93 -12.47
N ALA A 73 -19.48 3.99 -12.18
CA ALA A 73 -19.38 3.38 -10.85
C ALA A 73 -17.98 3.62 -10.25
N VAL A 74 -17.94 3.93 -8.96
CA VAL A 74 -16.69 4.06 -8.18
C VAL A 74 -16.60 2.89 -7.22
N HIS A 75 -15.57 2.07 -7.40
CA HIS A 75 -15.30 0.88 -6.59
C HIS A 75 -14.16 1.17 -5.61
N ILE A 76 -14.44 1.26 -4.31
CA ILE A 76 -13.39 1.25 -3.27
C ILE A 76 -12.87 -0.18 -3.13
N LEU A 77 -11.60 -0.39 -3.44
CA LEU A 77 -10.99 -1.71 -3.47
C LEU A 77 -10.79 -2.30 -2.07
N ALA A 78 -10.92 -3.61 -1.97
CA ALA A 78 -10.57 -4.38 -0.78
C ALA A 78 -9.05 -4.63 -0.71
N SER A 79 -8.53 -4.89 0.50
CA SER A 79 -7.10 -5.04 0.79
C SER A 79 -6.38 -6.14 0.01
N ASP A 80 -7.14 -7.13 -0.50
CA ASP A 80 -6.66 -8.24 -1.32
C ASP A 80 -6.68 -7.94 -2.84
N GLN A 81 -7.13 -6.76 -3.27
CA GLN A 81 -7.32 -6.40 -4.68
C GLN A 81 -6.16 -5.56 -5.27
N VAL A 82 -4.93 -5.76 -4.78
CA VAL A 82 -3.72 -5.08 -5.29
C VAL A 82 -3.51 -5.36 -6.79
N ASP A 83 -3.67 -6.61 -7.22
CA ASP A 83 -3.51 -6.99 -8.62
C ASP A 83 -4.51 -6.28 -9.54
N LEU A 84 -5.74 -6.09 -9.05
CA LEU A 84 -6.79 -5.39 -9.77
C LEU A 84 -6.47 -3.89 -9.89
N SER A 85 -5.99 -3.27 -8.80
CA SER A 85 -5.48 -1.89 -8.81
C SER A 85 -4.37 -1.71 -9.84
N ASN A 86 -3.35 -2.58 -9.82
CA ASN A 86 -2.20 -2.51 -10.73
C ASN A 86 -2.62 -2.68 -12.20
N ARG A 87 -3.54 -3.61 -12.47
CA ARG A 87 -4.10 -3.84 -13.80
C ARG A 87 -4.81 -2.61 -14.36
N PHE A 88 -5.65 -1.96 -13.55
CA PHE A 88 -6.44 -0.81 -14.01
C PHE A 88 -5.65 0.51 -14.03
N ALA A 89 -4.48 0.57 -13.39
CA ALA A 89 -3.56 1.70 -13.43
C ALA A 89 -2.72 1.76 -14.72
N LYS A 90 -2.44 0.62 -15.37
CA LYS A 90 -1.63 0.55 -16.60
C LYS A 90 -2.33 1.22 -17.79
N THR A 91 -1.53 1.80 -18.70
CA THR A 91 -2.02 2.28 -20.00
C THR A 91 -1.98 1.15 -21.01
N GLY A 92 -2.95 1.05 -21.93
CA GLY A 92 -2.89 0.12 -23.05
C GLY A 92 -3.93 -1.00 -22.99
N GLU A 93 -3.45 -2.25 -22.88
CA GLU A 93 -4.17 -3.53 -23.06
C GLU A 93 -5.61 -3.60 -22.51
N ASP A 94 -6.39 -4.59 -22.97
CA ASP A 94 -7.74 -4.85 -22.49
C ASP A 94 -7.75 -5.16 -20.98
N LYS A 95 -7.96 -4.11 -20.17
CA LYS A 95 -7.95 -4.16 -18.70
C LYS A 95 -8.99 -5.14 -18.15
N PHE A 96 -10.10 -5.34 -18.87
CA PHE A 96 -11.17 -6.22 -18.45
C PHE A 96 -10.94 -7.69 -18.86
N ALA A 97 -9.99 -7.97 -19.75
CA ALA A 97 -9.68 -9.34 -20.17
C ALA A 97 -9.25 -10.21 -18.97
N GLY A 98 -10.04 -11.24 -18.65
CA GLY A 98 -9.77 -12.11 -17.50
C GLY A 98 -10.12 -11.50 -16.14
N THR A 99 -10.80 -10.35 -16.12
CA THR A 99 -11.39 -9.76 -14.89
C THR A 99 -12.87 -10.13 -14.84
N ALA A 100 -13.33 -10.68 -13.72
CA ALA A 100 -14.76 -10.90 -13.52
C ALA A 100 -15.49 -9.57 -13.30
N TYR A 101 -16.52 -9.30 -14.09
CA TYR A 101 -17.41 -8.17 -13.93
C TYR A 101 -18.81 -8.49 -14.44
N THR A 102 -19.80 -7.76 -13.94
CA THR A 102 -21.17 -7.76 -14.45
C THR A 102 -21.51 -6.37 -14.99
N ASN A 103 -22.66 -6.19 -15.64
CA ASN A 103 -23.15 -4.86 -15.98
C ASN A 103 -24.41 -4.57 -15.16
N ASP A 104 -24.54 -3.34 -14.68
CA ASP A 104 -25.78 -2.86 -14.07
C ASP A 104 -26.85 -2.54 -15.12
N ASP A 105 -28.01 -2.07 -14.67
CA ASP A 105 -29.13 -1.69 -15.53
C ASP A 105 -28.80 -0.50 -16.46
N ASN A 106 -27.76 0.28 -16.15
CA ASN A 106 -27.25 1.38 -16.97
C ASN A 106 -26.06 0.96 -17.87
N HIS A 107 -25.79 -0.34 -17.97
CA HIS A 107 -24.66 -0.92 -18.72
C HIS A 107 -23.28 -0.47 -18.20
N VAL A 108 -23.17 -0.05 -16.95
CA VAL A 108 -21.90 0.27 -16.31
C VAL A 108 -21.22 -1.03 -15.84
N PRO A 109 -19.93 -1.24 -16.11
CA PRO A 109 -19.21 -2.43 -15.65
C PRO A 109 -19.00 -2.41 -14.14
N ILE A 110 -19.39 -3.49 -13.47
CA ILE A 110 -19.39 -3.65 -12.02
C ILE A 110 -18.38 -4.71 -11.62
N LEU A 111 -17.37 -4.29 -10.86
CA LEU A 111 -16.35 -5.17 -10.28
C LEU A 111 -16.85 -5.80 -8.98
N GLU A 112 -16.54 -7.08 -8.79
CA GLU A 112 -16.96 -7.84 -7.61
C GLU A 112 -16.01 -7.65 -6.41
N HIS A 113 -16.48 -8.05 -5.21
CA HIS A 113 -15.68 -8.15 -3.97
C HIS A 113 -15.00 -6.87 -3.46
N CYS A 114 -15.38 -5.70 -3.99
CA CYS A 114 -14.90 -4.41 -3.51
C CYS A 114 -15.41 -4.10 -2.10
N ALA A 115 -14.66 -3.31 -1.32
CA ALA A 115 -15.05 -2.88 0.03
C ALA A 115 -16.33 -2.02 0.01
N CYS A 116 -16.46 -1.18 -1.01
CA CYS A 116 -17.65 -0.37 -1.26
C CYS A 116 -17.77 -0.05 -2.75
N ARG A 117 -18.99 0.16 -3.22
CA ARG A 117 -19.28 0.66 -4.57
C ARG A 117 -20.32 1.77 -4.50
N PHE A 118 -20.11 2.81 -5.30
CA PHE A 118 -21.06 3.89 -5.53
C PHE A 118 -21.46 3.89 -7.00
N ASP A 119 -22.74 3.71 -7.26
CA ASP A 119 -23.30 3.83 -8.61
C ASP A 119 -23.76 5.28 -8.78
N CYS A 120 -23.24 5.97 -9.78
CA CYS A 120 -23.34 7.41 -9.90
C CYS A 120 -23.92 7.82 -11.26
N SER A 121 -24.76 8.86 -11.27
CA SER A 121 -25.02 9.66 -12.47
C SER A 121 -24.07 10.85 -12.53
N ALA A 122 -23.70 11.24 -13.75
CA ALA A 122 -22.88 12.43 -13.98
C ALA A 122 -23.60 13.70 -13.51
N TRP A 123 -22.94 14.49 -12.67
CA TRP A 123 -23.50 15.72 -12.10
C TRP A 123 -22.88 16.97 -12.70
N ALA A 124 -21.54 17.06 -12.72
CA ALA A 124 -20.81 18.19 -13.28
C ALA A 124 -19.37 17.83 -13.66
N GLU A 125 -18.77 18.61 -14.56
CA GLU A 125 -17.35 18.54 -14.93
C GLU A 125 -16.72 19.92 -14.76
N TYR A 126 -15.49 19.96 -14.23
CA TYR A 126 -14.69 21.18 -14.10
C TYR A 126 -13.27 21.00 -14.65
N GLU A 127 -12.72 22.10 -15.16
CA GLU A 127 -11.29 22.23 -15.48
C GLU A 127 -10.44 22.15 -14.20
N GLY A 128 -9.44 21.26 -14.18
CA GLY A 128 -8.54 21.02 -13.04
C GLY A 128 -7.07 21.02 -13.45
N GLY A 129 -6.64 21.99 -14.27
CA GLY A 129 -5.27 22.04 -14.78
C GLY A 129 -5.03 20.98 -15.86
N ASP A 130 -4.17 20.00 -15.57
CA ASP A 130 -3.90 18.84 -16.44
C ASP A 130 -4.93 17.70 -16.26
N HIS A 131 -5.91 17.87 -15.37
CA HIS A 131 -7.01 16.93 -15.14
C HIS A 131 -8.39 17.55 -15.43
N TRP A 132 -9.37 16.69 -15.66
CA TRP A 132 -10.79 16.99 -15.51
C TRP A 132 -11.26 16.53 -14.12
N ILE A 133 -11.99 17.39 -13.42
CA ILE A 133 -12.66 17.03 -12.16
C ILE A 133 -14.08 16.58 -12.52
N ILE A 134 -14.39 15.32 -12.24
CA ILE A 134 -15.70 14.72 -12.50
C ILE A 134 -16.45 14.65 -11.17
N VAL A 135 -17.67 15.19 -11.15
CA VAL A 135 -18.60 15.12 -10.02
C VAL A 135 -19.73 14.17 -10.38
N GLY A 136 -20.02 13.23 -9.49
CA GLY A 136 -21.12 12.29 -9.62
C GLY A 136 -22.10 12.40 -8.46
N GLN A 137 -23.39 12.25 -8.76
CA GLN A 137 -24.42 12.06 -7.74
C GLN A 137 -24.60 10.58 -7.49
N ILE A 138 -24.51 10.17 -6.22
CA ILE A 138 -24.69 8.77 -5.82
C ILE A 138 -26.17 8.39 -5.92
N GLU A 139 -26.45 7.33 -6.66
CA GLU A 139 -27.79 6.75 -6.83
C GLU A 139 -27.96 5.48 -6.00
N GLN A 140 -26.90 4.67 -5.89
CA GLN A 140 -26.89 3.46 -5.07
C GLN A 140 -25.55 3.26 -4.37
N ILE A 141 -25.60 2.58 -3.22
CA ILE A 141 -24.42 2.21 -2.42
C ILE A 141 -24.46 0.72 -2.14
N THR A 142 -23.39 0.01 -2.50
CA THR A 142 -23.15 -1.37 -2.08
C THR A 142 -21.95 -1.41 -1.15
N ARG A 143 -22.09 -2.01 0.03
CA ARG A 143 -20.98 -2.16 1.00
C ARG A 143 -20.77 -3.62 1.33
N SER A 144 -19.51 -4.01 1.45
CA SER A 144 -19.11 -5.31 1.98
C SER A 144 -18.42 -5.12 3.34
N ASN A 145 -18.18 -6.23 4.04
CA ASN A 145 -17.46 -6.24 5.31
C ASN A 145 -16.00 -6.67 5.11
N THR A 146 -15.31 -6.03 4.16
CA THR A 146 -13.88 -6.26 3.88
C THR A 146 -13.07 -5.02 4.25
N GLU A 147 -11.79 -5.23 4.58
CA GLU A 147 -10.86 -4.13 4.82
C GLU A 147 -10.56 -3.42 3.50
N ALA A 148 -10.57 -2.09 3.50
CA ALA A 148 -10.26 -1.32 2.30
C ALA A 148 -8.75 -1.24 2.04
N LEU A 149 -8.36 -1.27 0.77
CA LEU A 149 -7.00 -1.02 0.33
C LEU A 149 -6.63 0.45 0.52
N VAL A 150 -5.50 0.69 1.16
CA VAL A 150 -4.94 2.03 1.37
C VAL A 150 -3.71 2.21 0.49
N PHE A 151 -3.52 3.43 -0.04
CA PHE A 151 -2.29 3.84 -0.69
C PHE A 151 -1.71 5.07 0.01
N SER A 152 -0.46 4.97 0.44
CA SER A 152 0.23 6.02 1.21
C SER A 152 1.73 5.93 0.98
N GLY A 153 2.39 7.07 0.72
CA GLY A 153 3.84 7.12 0.55
C GLY A 153 4.38 6.20 -0.55
N GLY A 154 3.60 5.99 -1.62
CA GLY A 154 3.98 5.12 -2.74
C GLY A 154 3.69 3.63 -2.53
N ALA A 155 3.18 3.20 -1.38
CA ALA A 155 2.96 1.79 -1.09
C ALA A 155 1.49 1.46 -0.78
N TYR A 156 1.07 0.24 -1.13
CA TYR A 156 -0.18 -0.33 -0.68
C TYR A 156 -0.11 -0.70 0.81
N SER A 157 -1.23 -0.53 1.51
CA SER A 157 -1.35 -0.79 2.95
C SER A 157 -2.79 -1.12 3.33
N THR A 158 -3.00 -1.40 4.62
CA THR A 158 -4.33 -1.51 5.22
C THR A 158 -4.48 -0.53 6.37
N ALA A 159 -5.70 -0.03 6.56
CA ALA A 159 -6.02 0.84 7.68
C ALA A 159 -6.05 0.02 8.97
N ASN A 160 -5.01 0.13 9.79
CA ASN A 160 -5.02 -0.44 11.13
C ASN A 160 -5.65 0.55 12.11
N PRO A 161 -6.70 0.16 12.87
CA PRO A 161 -7.29 1.04 13.86
C PRO A 161 -6.26 1.36 14.93
N LEU A 162 -5.97 2.66 15.11
CA LEU A 162 -5.18 3.13 16.24
C LEU A 162 -6.04 2.99 17.52
N ARG A 163 -5.51 2.32 18.53
CA ARG A 163 -6.19 2.20 19.82
C ARG A 163 -6.32 3.59 20.44
N ASN A 164 -7.55 4.03 20.70
CA ASN A 164 -7.80 5.13 21.65
C ASN A 164 -7.46 4.62 23.05
N ILE A 165 -6.19 4.72 23.45
CA ILE A 165 -5.78 4.47 24.83
C ILE A 165 -6.22 5.69 25.63
N ARG A 166 -7.41 5.66 26.20
CA ARG A 166 -7.54 6.22 27.56
C ARG A 166 -6.86 5.20 28.47
N PRO A 167 -5.76 5.52 29.16
CA PRO A 167 -5.16 4.60 30.09
C PRO A 167 -6.12 4.46 31.27
N THR A 168 -7.05 3.51 31.19
CA THR A 168 -7.53 2.87 32.41
C THR A 168 -6.35 2.07 32.92
N ALA A 169 -5.93 2.39 34.15
CA ALA A 169 -4.92 1.64 34.87
C ALA A 169 -5.35 0.17 34.98
N ALA A 170 -5.01 -0.64 33.99
CA ALA A 170 -5.12 -2.07 34.06
C ALA A 170 -3.92 -2.56 34.86
N SER A 171 -4.17 -2.85 36.13
CA SER A 171 -3.33 -3.65 37.01
C SER A 171 -2.70 -4.82 36.24
N GLY A 172 -1.38 -4.96 36.36
CA GLY A 172 -0.52 -5.91 35.64
C GLY A 172 -0.79 -7.39 35.92
N GLN A 173 -1.97 -7.88 35.58
CA GLN A 173 -2.25 -9.31 35.45
C GLN A 173 -2.91 -9.54 34.09
N ILE A 174 -2.21 -10.25 33.21
CA ILE A 174 -2.83 -10.88 32.05
C ILE A 174 -3.77 -11.94 32.63
N SER A 175 -5.07 -11.62 32.69
CA SER A 175 -6.10 -12.60 33.04
C SER A 175 -6.11 -13.66 31.94
N HIS A 176 -5.46 -14.79 32.18
CA HIS A 176 -5.61 -15.99 31.34
C HIS A 176 -7.05 -16.49 31.45
N SER A 177 -7.96 -15.97 30.62
CA SER A 177 -9.35 -16.43 30.65
C SER A 177 -10.16 -16.19 29.37
N LEU A 178 -9.57 -15.72 28.27
CA LEU A 178 -10.29 -15.59 27.01
C LEU A 178 -9.70 -16.51 25.93
N PRO A 179 -10.53 -17.15 25.07
CA PRO A 179 -10.06 -17.98 23.97
C PRO A 179 -9.07 -17.27 23.03
N ILE A 180 -9.20 -15.95 22.88
CA ILE A 180 -8.32 -15.14 22.01
C ILE A 180 -6.86 -15.11 22.50
N ASP A 181 -6.61 -15.27 23.79
CA ASP A 181 -5.25 -15.22 24.37
C ASP A 181 -4.41 -16.43 23.94
N GLY A 182 -5.04 -17.53 23.50
CA GLY A 182 -4.37 -18.69 22.93
C GLY A 182 -4.11 -18.60 21.41
N LEU A 183 -4.65 -17.58 20.72
CA LEU A 183 -4.50 -17.45 19.28
C LEU A 183 -3.17 -16.82 18.90
N LEU A 184 -2.39 -17.51 18.05
CA LEU A 184 -1.09 -17.04 17.58
C LEU A 184 -1.21 -15.69 16.84
N ILE A 185 -2.16 -15.56 15.91
CA ILE A 185 -2.38 -14.35 15.12
C ILE A 185 -2.64 -13.10 15.99
N TYR A 186 -3.36 -13.28 17.10
CA TYR A 186 -3.65 -12.21 18.05
C TYR A 186 -2.38 -11.77 18.80
N ASN A 187 -1.63 -12.73 19.34
CA ASN A 187 -0.41 -12.45 20.08
C ASN A 187 0.70 -11.86 19.19
N LEU A 188 0.85 -12.36 17.96
CA LEU A 188 1.77 -11.77 16.97
C LEU A 188 1.42 -10.32 16.68
N SER A 189 0.16 -10.04 16.38
CA SER A 189 -0.30 -8.67 16.11
C SER A 189 -0.09 -7.75 17.31
N ARG A 190 -0.31 -8.24 18.53
CA ARG A 190 -0.11 -7.46 19.76
C ARG A 190 1.36 -7.18 20.03
N ALA A 191 2.21 -8.21 19.96
CA ALA A 191 3.65 -8.12 20.18
C ALA A 191 4.32 -7.21 19.15
N TYR A 192 4.06 -7.44 17.86
CA TYR A 192 4.56 -6.60 16.77
C TYR A 192 4.20 -5.13 17.00
N ARG A 193 2.93 -4.81 17.28
CA ARG A 193 2.51 -3.41 17.50
C ARG A 193 3.23 -2.75 18.69
N GLN A 194 3.46 -3.49 19.78
CA GLN A 194 4.15 -2.95 20.95
C GLN A 194 5.64 -2.71 20.70
N MET A 195 6.31 -3.62 20.00
CA MET A 195 7.74 -3.49 19.69
C MET A 195 7.99 -2.47 18.56
N ALA A 196 7.20 -2.54 17.49
CA ALA A 196 7.39 -1.73 16.29
C ALA A 196 7.22 -0.22 16.53
N ALA A 197 6.36 0.19 17.48
CA ALA A 197 6.11 1.61 17.74
C ALA A 197 7.39 2.38 18.10
N HIS A 198 8.20 1.84 19.01
CA HIS A 198 9.45 2.46 19.43
C HIS A 198 10.54 2.33 18.36
N PHE A 199 10.68 1.15 17.75
CA PHE A 199 11.66 0.92 16.70
C PHE A 199 11.45 1.80 15.47
N HIS A 200 10.23 1.83 14.91
CA HIS A 200 9.92 2.64 13.74
C HIS A 200 10.06 4.14 14.00
N LYS A 201 9.89 4.59 15.26
CA LYS A 201 10.20 5.98 15.61
C LYS A 201 11.70 6.24 15.47
N ALA A 202 12.56 5.37 16.00
CA ALA A 202 14.01 5.51 15.87
C ALA A 202 14.47 5.47 14.39
N VAL A 203 13.86 4.60 13.57
CA VAL A 203 14.10 4.56 12.12
C VAL A 203 13.81 5.93 11.49
N ARG A 204 12.64 6.52 11.77
CA ARG A 204 12.29 7.85 11.25
C ARG A 204 13.20 8.95 11.78
N ASP A 205 13.54 8.93 13.06
CA ASP A 205 14.46 9.90 13.67
C ASP A 205 15.87 9.81 13.06
N SER A 206 16.25 8.65 12.50
CA SER A 206 17.50 8.47 11.77
C SER A 206 17.48 9.08 10.36
N GLY A 207 16.31 9.53 9.87
CA GLY A 207 16.11 10.04 8.51
C GLY A 207 15.93 8.95 7.47
N LEU A 208 15.39 7.79 7.86
CA LEU A 208 15.00 6.70 6.97
C LEU A 208 13.50 6.42 7.13
N SER A 209 12.87 5.97 6.05
CA SER A 209 11.60 5.27 6.09
C SER A 209 11.81 3.81 6.52
N VAL A 210 10.73 3.15 6.96
CA VAL A 210 10.78 1.73 7.36
C VAL A 210 11.24 0.83 6.21
N PRO A 211 10.78 1.02 4.96
CA PRO A 211 11.27 0.21 3.86
C PRO A 211 12.72 0.47 3.49
N GLU A 212 13.19 1.72 3.51
CA GLU A 212 14.60 2.04 3.25
C GLU A 212 15.52 1.36 4.28
N TRP A 213 15.12 1.39 5.55
CA TRP A 213 15.80 0.64 6.60
C TRP A 213 15.85 -0.86 6.29
N ARG A 214 14.72 -1.49 5.92
CA ARG A 214 14.66 -2.92 5.62
C ARG A 214 15.56 -3.30 4.44
N LEU A 215 15.59 -2.45 3.42
CA LEU A 215 16.43 -2.63 2.25
C LEU A 215 17.91 -2.64 2.66
N LEU A 216 18.39 -1.57 3.29
CA LEU A 216 19.78 -1.45 3.70
C LEU A 216 20.19 -2.51 4.74
N ALA A 217 19.29 -2.88 5.66
CA ALA A 217 19.53 -3.97 6.60
C ALA A 217 19.61 -5.34 5.91
N SER A 218 18.89 -5.54 4.80
CA SER A 218 18.98 -6.78 3.99
C SER A 218 20.30 -6.86 3.23
N LEU A 219 20.88 -5.72 2.84
CA LEU A 219 22.19 -5.63 2.18
C LEU A 219 23.37 -5.64 3.16
N HIS A 220 23.11 -5.66 4.46
CA HIS A 220 24.13 -5.55 5.50
C HIS A 220 25.17 -6.69 5.41
N GLY A 221 26.45 -6.34 5.60
CA GLY A 221 27.54 -7.32 5.55
C GLY A 221 28.01 -7.66 4.14
N GLY A 222 27.64 -6.84 3.14
CA GLY A 222 28.01 -7.06 1.74
C GLY A 222 27.13 -8.07 1.01
N ALA A 223 25.92 -8.29 1.52
CA ALA A 223 24.95 -9.15 0.86
C ALA A 223 24.49 -8.52 -0.47
N CYS A 224 24.17 -9.38 -1.43
CA CYS A 224 23.65 -9.03 -2.75
C CYS A 224 22.32 -9.74 -2.96
N HIS A 225 21.31 -9.00 -3.41
CA HIS A 225 19.95 -9.50 -3.59
C HIS A 225 19.35 -8.96 -4.88
N ASN A 226 18.51 -9.75 -5.54
CA ASN A 226 17.73 -9.28 -6.69
C ASN A 226 16.49 -8.48 -6.25
N LEU A 227 15.92 -7.70 -7.17
CA LEU A 227 14.73 -6.87 -6.87
C LEU A 227 13.52 -7.67 -6.33
N PRO A 228 13.14 -8.85 -6.87
CA PRO A 228 12.02 -9.62 -6.34
C PRO A 228 12.20 -10.05 -4.87
N ASP A 229 13.41 -10.48 -4.47
CA ASP A 229 13.71 -10.83 -3.09
C ASP A 229 13.66 -9.60 -2.18
N LEU A 230 14.19 -8.46 -2.64
CA LEU A 230 14.11 -7.19 -1.90
C LEU A 230 12.67 -6.68 -1.77
N ALA A 231 11.82 -6.83 -2.78
CA ALA A 231 10.40 -6.46 -2.73
C ALA A 231 9.68 -7.24 -1.61
N THR A 232 9.96 -8.55 -1.53
CA THR A 232 9.43 -9.43 -0.47
C THR A 232 9.89 -9.00 0.92
N ARG A 233 11.16 -8.62 1.08
CA ARG A 233 11.74 -8.19 2.37
C ARG A 233 11.29 -6.80 2.82
N THR A 234 11.11 -5.88 1.88
CA THR A 234 10.75 -4.48 2.15
C THR A 234 9.25 -4.29 2.28
N PHE A 235 8.46 -5.20 1.71
CA PHE A 235 7.01 -5.12 1.54
C PHE A 235 6.60 -3.93 0.66
N ILE A 236 7.40 -3.66 -0.38
CA ILE A 236 7.10 -2.68 -1.43
C ILE A 236 6.92 -3.42 -2.76
N ASP A 237 6.03 -2.93 -3.60
CA ASP A 237 5.92 -3.39 -4.98
C ASP A 237 7.21 -3.13 -5.80
N PRO A 238 7.50 -3.93 -6.84
CA PRO A 238 8.76 -3.81 -7.59
C PRO A 238 8.98 -2.45 -8.29
N GLU A 239 7.92 -1.75 -8.68
CA GLU A 239 8.03 -0.46 -9.38
C GLU A 239 8.51 0.64 -8.43
N SER A 240 7.83 0.79 -7.29
CA SER A 240 8.24 1.72 -6.22
C SER A 240 9.61 1.36 -5.63
N LEU A 241 9.95 0.07 -5.57
CA LEU A 241 11.27 -0.39 -5.11
C LEU A 241 12.37 0.04 -6.08
N SER A 242 12.14 -0.01 -7.39
CA SER A 242 13.12 0.42 -8.39
C SER A 242 13.52 1.89 -8.17
N ASP A 243 12.52 2.77 -8.00
CA ASP A 243 12.76 4.19 -7.74
C ASP A 243 13.57 4.42 -6.45
N MET A 244 13.25 3.67 -5.40
CA MET A 244 13.95 3.73 -4.11
C MET A 244 15.41 3.28 -4.25
N VAL A 245 15.67 2.16 -4.95
CA VAL A 245 17.01 1.64 -5.19
C VAL A 245 17.85 2.62 -6.00
N THR A 246 17.29 3.22 -7.05
CA THR A 246 17.98 4.26 -7.83
C THR A 246 18.38 5.44 -6.95
N SER A 247 17.47 5.94 -6.11
CA SER A 247 17.79 7.05 -5.21
C SER A 247 18.87 6.68 -4.19
N MET A 248 18.86 5.45 -3.66
CA MET A 248 19.90 4.99 -2.75
C MET A 248 21.27 4.84 -3.40
N GLU A 249 21.31 4.37 -4.65
CA GLU A 249 22.54 4.28 -5.45
C GLU A 249 23.15 5.67 -5.72
N GLU A 250 22.31 6.64 -6.10
CA GLU A 250 22.74 8.05 -6.27
C GLU A 250 23.35 8.64 -4.99
N ASN A 251 22.88 8.19 -3.82
CA ASN A 251 23.41 8.57 -2.51
C ASN A 251 24.57 7.67 -2.02
N GLY A 252 25.01 6.70 -2.84
CA GLY A 252 26.12 5.79 -2.53
C GLY A 252 25.83 4.76 -1.44
N LEU A 253 24.56 4.50 -1.12
CA LEU A 253 24.15 3.56 -0.06
C LEU A 253 24.07 2.11 -0.54
N CYS A 254 23.88 1.90 -1.84
CA CYS A 254 23.94 0.60 -2.50
C CYS A 254 24.59 0.74 -3.88
N ILE A 255 24.88 -0.40 -4.52
CA ILE A 255 25.36 -0.50 -5.89
C ILE A 255 24.38 -1.38 -6.65
N VAL A 256 23.96 -0.94 -7.83
CA VAL A 256 23.08 -1.71 -8.71
C VAL A 256 23.89 -2.24 -9.88
N THR A 257 23.76 -3.53 -10.15
CA THR A 257 24.39 -4.18 -11.30
C THR A 257 23.35 -4.93 -12.10
N ASP A 258 23.37 -4.75 -13.43
CA ASP A 258 22.60 -5.58 -14.35
C ASP A 258 23.39 -6.85 -14.68
N SER A 259 22.83 -8.01 -14.32
CA SER A 259 23.36 -9.31 -14.70
C SER A 259 22.31 -10.06 -15.51
N ASN A 260 22.47 -10.07 -16.84
CA ASN A 260 21.59 -10.78 -17.78
C ASN A 260 20.11 -10.32 -17.76
N GLY A 261 19.83 -9.05 -17.49
CA GLY A 261 18.47 -8.51 -17.45
C GLY A 261 17.79 -8.63 -16.08
N GLU A 262 18.49 -9.14 -15.08
CA GLU A 262 18.08 -9.08 -13.67
C GLU A 262 18.95 -8.07 -12.92
N LEU A 263 18.28 -7.13 -12.25
CA LEU A 263 18.95 -6.13 -11.41
C LEU A 263 19.29 -6.75 -10.06
N GLU A 264 20.60 -6.75 -9.77
CA GLU A 264 21.16 -7.11 -8.47
C GLU A 264 21.55 -5.84 -7.71
N VAL A 265 21.29 -5.83 -6.41
CA VAL A 265 21.59 -4.71 -5.52
C VAL A 265 22.52 -5.20 -4.41
N ALA A 266 23.67 -4.56 -4.26
CA ALA A 266 24.67 -4.86 -3.26
C ALA A 266 24.85 -3.70 -2.28
N GLY A 267 25.12 -4.01 -1.01
CA GLY A 267 25.37 -3.01 0.03
C GLY A 267 26.74 -2.34 -0.09
N THR A 268 26.83 -1.05 0.25
CA THR A 268 28.11 -0.34 0.43
C THR A 268 28.47 -0.21 1.91
N SER A 269 29.70 0.24 2.20
CA SER A 269 30.09 0.63 3.57
C SER A 269 29.23 1.78 4.11
N ALA A 270 28.89 2.76 3.26
CA ALA A 270 28.02 3.87 3.65
C ALA A 270 26.60 3.39 3.98
N GLY A 271 26.06 2.46 3.19
CA GLY A 271 24.78 1.80 3.47
C GLY A 271 24.81 1.02 4.79
N HIS A 272 25.89 0.27 5.04
CA HIS A 272 26.11 -0.44 6.30
C HIS A 272 26.11 0.50 7.51
N ASP A 273 26.93 1.55 7.48
CA ASP A 273 27.06 2.53 8.57
C ASP A 273 25.72 3.22 8.86
N ARG A 274 24.91 3.45 7.81
CA ARG A 274 23.59 4.06 7.92
C ARG A 274 22.63 3.27 8.80
N VAL A 275 22.76 1.94 8.83
CA VAL A 275 21.83 1.03 9.52
C VAL A 275 22.42 0.30 10.73
N GLU A 276 23.74 0.30 10.92
CA GLU A 276 24.40 -0.45 12.00
C GLU A 276 23.83 -0.10 13.40
N HIS A 277 23.60 1.18 13.66
CA HIS A 277 23.04 1.64 14.93
C HIS A 277 21.60 1.15 15.18
N LEU A 278 20.79 1.04 14.12
CA LEU A 278 19.43 0.52 14.18
C LEU A 278 19.40 -1.01 14.36
N ILE A 279 20.36 -1.74 13.76
CA ILE A 279 20.53 -3.18 14.02
C ILE A 279 20.81 -3.42 15.51
N LYS A 280 21.77 -2.68 16.07
CA LYS A 280 22.09 -2.74 17.51
C LYS A 280 20.90 -2.38 18.39
N LEU A 281 20.09 -1.38 17.98
CA LEU A 281 18.86 -1.03 18.68
C LEU A 281 17.83 -2.17 18.64
N GLY A 282 17.65 -2.82 17.50
CA GLY A 282 16.76 -3.98 17.34
C GLY A 282 17.16 -5.12 18.27
N GLN A 283 18.43 -5.52 18.25
CA GLN A 283 18.98 -6.55 19.14
C GLN A 283 18.75 -6.23 20.63
N LYS A 284 18.92 -4.95 21.02
CA LYS A 284 18.64 -4.52 22.39
C LYS A 284 17.16 -4.62 22.74
N GLN A 285 16.27 -4.31 21.80
CA GLN A 285 14.83 -4.45 22.00
C GLN A 285 14.40 -5.92 22.09
N ASP A 286 14.99 -6.79 21.29
CA ASP A 286 14.74 -8.23 21.35
C ASP A 286 15.11 -8.80 22.73
N ALA A 287 16.28 -8.41 23.26
CA ALA A 287 16.71 -8.80 24.60
C ALA A 287 15.76 -8.30 25.69
N LEU A 288 15.25 -7.07 25.57
CA LEU A 288 14.26 -6.53 26.51
C LEU A 288 12.89 -7.20 26.41
N ALA A 289 12.46 -7.57 25.20
CA ALA A 289 11.17 -8.22 24.96
C ALA A 289 11.10 -9.64 25.54
N LEU A 290 12.26 -10.28 25.71
CA LEU A 290 12.41 -11.63 26.25
C LEU A 290 13.15 -11.65 27.61
N ASP A 291 13.16 -10.53 28.33
CA ASP A 291 13.76 -10.47 29.67
C ASP A 291 13.14 -11.53 30.60
N GLY A 292 13.99 -12.31 31.26
CA GLY A 292 13.58 -13.44 32.10
C GLY A 292 13.27 -14.75 31.36
N ALA A 293 13.39 -14.80 30.03
CA ALA A 293 13.35 -16.04 29.27
C ALA A 293 14.69 -16.79 29.32
N ASP A 294 14.71 -18.06 28.89
CA ASP A 294 15.94 -18.84 28.79
C ASP A 294 16.85 -18.37 27.64
N ASP A 295 18.13 -18.78 27.69
CA ASP A 295 19.17 -18.36 26.74
C ASP A 295 18.86 -18.67 25.27
N ASN A 296 18.00 -19.66 24.98
CA ASN A 296 17.65 -20.07 23.61
C ASN A 296 16.33 -19.48 23.12
N ALA A 297 15.53 -18.85 24.00
CA ALA A 297 14.18 -18.42 23.72
C ALA A 297 14.08 -17.53 22.46
N LEU A 298 15.02 -16.60 22.27
CA LEU A 298 15.05 -15.73 21.09
C LEU A 298 15.28 -16.54 19.81
N SER A 299 16.28 -17.44 19.81
CA SER A 299 16.62 -18.25 18.65
C SER A 299 15.45 -19.16 18.27
N ASP A 300 14.81 -19.77 19.25
CA ASP A 300 13.70 -20.70 19.02
C ASP A 300 12.43 -19.96 18.58
N LEU A 301 12.14 -18.79 19.14
CA LEU A 301 11.06 -17.93 18.65
C LEU A 301 11.28 -17.52 17.19
N ILE A 302 12.49 -17.07 16.82
CA ILE A 302 12.80 -16.71 15.43
C ILE A 302 12.62 -17.90 14.49
N LYS A 303 13.08 -19.10 14.85
CA LYS A 303 12.88 -20.32 14.04
C LYS A 303 11.39 -20.63 13.85
N LEU A 304 10.59 -20.52 14.90
CA LEU A 304 9.14 -20.74 14.82
C LEU A 304 8.48 -19.68 13.94
N LEU A 305 8.87 -18.42 14.04
CA LEU A 305 8.36 -17.34 13.18
C LEU A 305 8.74 -17.55 11.72
N HIS A 306 9.98 -17.94 11.41
CA HIS A 306 10.37 -18.31 10.05
C HIS A 306 9.51 -19.46 9.51
N ARG A 307 9.23 -20.47 10.35
CA ARG A 307 8.36 -21.58 9.96
C ARG A 307 6.92 -21.12 9.71
N VAL A 308 6.40 -20.20 10.52
CA VAL A 308 5.07 -19.59 10.29
C VAL A 308 5.06 -18.87 8.96
N VAL A 309 6.02 -17.97 8.69
CA VAL A 309 6.12 -17.22 7.43
C VAL A 309 6.14 -18.17 6.23
N LEU A 310 7.03 -19.17 6.23
CA LEU A 310 7.11 -20.17 5.15
C LEU A 310 5.80 -20.94 4.93
N ASN A 311 5.06 -21.23 6.00
CA ASN A 311 3.82 -22.00 5.91
C ASN A 311 2.60 -21.14 5.59
N THR A 312 2.69 -19.81 5.64
CA THR A 312 1.59 -18.88 5.38
C THR A 312 1.82 -18.00 4.16
N ASP A 313 2.96 -18.13 3.50
CA ASP A 313 3.27 -17.39 2.28
C ASP A 313 2.69 -18.10 1.06
N ASP A 314 1.58 -17.56 0.54
CA ASP A 314 0.87 -18.07 -0.64
C ASP A 314 1.73 -18.01 -1.92
N SER A 315 2.81 -17.22 -1.94
CA SER A 315 3.75 -17.16 -3.07
C SER A 315 4.72 -18.36 -3.09
N ILE A 316 4.95 -19.00 -1.94
CA ILE A 316 5.86 -20.15 -1.79
C ILE A 316 5.13 -21.48 -1.99
N GLN A 317 3.82 -21.54 -1.71
CA GLN A 317 3.03 -22.78 -1.80
C GLN A 317 2.52 -23.14 -3.20
N LYS A 318 2.80 -22.33 -4.23
CA LYS A 318 2.52 -22.65 -5.64
C LYS A 318 3.69 -23.42 -6.27
N VAL A 319 3.93 -24.66 -5.81
CA VAL A 319 4.76 -25.67 -6.49
C VAL A 319 4.05 -27.02 -6.46
#